data_AF-A0A1M3I8J9-F1
#
_entry.id   AF-A0A1M3I8J9-F1
#
_cell.length_a   1.000
_cell.length_b   1.000
_cell.length_c   1.000
_cell.angle_alpha   90.00
_cell.angle_beta   90.00
_cell.angle_gamma   90.00
#
_symmetry.space_group_name_H-M   'P 1'
#
loop_
_entity.id
_entity.type
_entity.pdbx_description
1 polymer ?
#
loop_
_entity_poly.entity_id
_entity_poly.type
_entity_poly.pdbx_seq_one_letter_code
_entity_poly.pdbx_strand_id
1 'polypeptide(L)'
;MTENRRLDGPVKLDFDFDEAMDRIAQTNPHEVAVIATADLPEDTIDSLLKAFESAARETEDGNQYWTSRELAALLGYSDYRNFLAIVEKAKTACRQMRLDPNDHFVDVTDMIGIGKGGRREVDNVHLDRYACYLIAQNGDPRKRQISFAQNYFAIQTRRQEIAEEQGVDFDALSENQKRLYLRNQVVAENKRLMSAAKASGVISGADFGKFNNKGYQGLYGGRGKQEIQEYKRLPSKANILDHMGSTELAANLFRITQTEVRLRQQNVQGKEAACDAHYEVGVKVRQTMKELSGIMPEDLPVAEDVKKIARQERKQQRMRAIEPSKRIEQPLREPSKTQPVEINLTKDLWKYALLVMSVQPNGEITTSGLIEALPDYISLSEDHLSVNESRKDSKFSQIVRNLKSHKSSKSNFIHQGYAESVKGGFKITAKGFEFVWNYFAD
;
A
#
# COMPACT_ATOMS: atom_id res chain seq x y z
N MET A 1 42.41 -3.77 2.05
CA MET A 1 41.76 -2.60 2.68
C MET A 1 40.40 -2.47 2.03
N THR A 2 39.37 -2.99 2.68
CA THR A 2 37.97 -3.00 2.23
C THR A 2 37.16 -2.26 3.28
N GLU A 3 36.68 -1.07 2.95
CA GLU A 3 35.80 -0.30 3.82
C GLU A 3 34.35 -0.38 3.33
N ASN A 4 33.54 -1.03 4.15
CA ASN A 4 32.10 -0.89 4.21
C ASN A 4 31.73 0.56 4.53
N ARG A 5 30.89 1.21 3.71
CA ARG A 5 30.11 2.37 4.15
C ARG A 5 28.64 1.98 4.31
N ARG A 6 28.21 1.93 5.57
CA ARG A 6 26.82 1.94 6.02
C ARG A 6 26.15 3.26 5.61
N LEU A 7 24.90 3.19 5.19
CA LEU A 7 24.02 4.35 5.01
C LEU A 7 23.09 4.43 6.22
N ASP A 8 23.42 5.31 7.17
CA ASP A 8 22.52 5.77 8.24
C ASP A 8 22.22 7.26 8.02
N GLY A 9 20.95 7.63 7.77
CA GLY A 9 20.47 9.02 7.72
C GLY A 9 19.15 9.23 6.96
N PRO A 10 18.31 10.24 7.33
CA PRO A 10 17.01 10.47 6.69
C PRO A 10 17.19 11.03 5.28
N VAL A 11 16.55 10.40 4.30
CA VAL A 11 16.58 10.79 2.89
C VAL A 11 16.04 12.22 2.74
N LYS A 12 16.90 13.18 2.37
CA LYS A 12 16.51 14.48 1.82
C LYS A 12 16.37 14.35 0.31
N LEU A 13 15.22 14.74 -0.25
CA LEU A 13 15.04 14.98 -1.68
C LEU A 13 15.08 16.50 -1.90
N ASP A 14 16.11 16.98 -2.60
CA ASP A 14 16.08 18.27 -3.30
C ASP A 14 15.76 17.98 -4.77
N PHE A 15 14.73 18.62 -5.30
CA PHE A 15 14.42 18.66 -6.73
C PHE A 15 14.09 20.12 -7.08
N ASP A 16 14.91 20.72 -7.94
CA ASP A 16 14.74 22.10 -8.39
C ASP A 16 13.61 22.17 -9.44
N PHE A 17 12.60 22.97 -9.12
CA PHE A 17 11.27 22.98 -9.73
C PHE A 17 11.14 24.01 -10.85
N ASP A 18 12.04 25.00 -10.91
CA ASP A 18 11.90 26.16 -11.79
C ASP A 18 12.33 25.84 -13.25
N GLU A 19 13.29 24.92 -13.46
CA GLU A 19 13.76 24.54 -14.81
C GLU A 19 12.73 23.66 -15.57
N ALA A 20 11.90 22.89 -14.85
CA ALA A 20 10.87 22.04 -15.44
C ALA A 20 9.65 22.84 -15.93
N MET A 21 9.39 24.01 -15.32
CA MET A 21 8.25 24.87 -15.65
C MET A 21 8.50 25.74 -16.89
N ASP A 22 9.74 26.18 -17.13
CA ASP A 22 10.10 27.01 -18.30
C ASP A 22 9.94 26.27 -19.65
N ARG A 23 10.04 24.93 -19.65
CA ARG A 23 9.83 24.11 -20.86
C ARG A 23 8.35 23.84 -21.18
N ILE A 24 7.45 24.01 -20.21
CA ILE A 24 6.00 23.80 -20.38
C ILE A 24 5.32 25.08 -20.92
N ALA A 25 5.94 26.25 -20.75
CA ALA A 25 5.40 27.55 -21.16
C ALA A 25 5.35 27.79 -22.69
N GLN A 26 5.82 26.88 -23.54
CA GLN A 26 5.98 27.11 -24.99
C GLN A 26 5.21 26.12 -25.89
N THR A 27 3.97 25.77 -25.57
CA THR A 27 3.12 25.00 -26.51
C THR A 27 1.71 25.57 -26.64
N ASN A 28 1.24 25.68 -27.89
CA ASN A 28 0.19 26.58 -28.38
C ASN A 28 -1.25 26.09 -28.05
N PRO A 29 -2.22 26.96 -27.64
CA PRO A 29 -3.45 26.55 -26.93
C PRO A 29 -4.69 26.19 -27.78
N HIS A 30 -4.61 26.04 -29.10
CA HIS A 30 -5.80 25.90 -29.95
C HIS A 30 -5.97 24.52 -30.59
N GLU A 31 -6.33 23.49 -29.81
CA GLU A 31 -6.86 22.22 -30.36
C GLU A 31 -7.91 21.52 -29.47
N VAL A 32 -8.61 22.23 -28.57
CA VAL A 32 -9.65 21.60 -27.72
C VAL A 32 -10.95 22.40 -27.74
N ALA A 33 -11.74 22.26 -28.80
CA ALA A 33 -13.14 22.70 -28.82
C ALA A 33 -14.01 22.00 -29.88
N VAL A 34 -13.95 20.68 -30.07
CA VAL A 34 -15.05 19.95 -30.74
C VAL A 34 -15.09 18.48 -30.30
N ILE A 35 -15.69 18.14 -29.15
CA ILE A 35 -16.37 16.84 -28.92
C ILE A 35 -17.49 17.06 -27.90
N ALA A 36 -18.55 17.74 -28.32
CA ALA A 36 -19.87 17.59 -27.73
C ALA A 36 -20.83 17.45 -28.91
N THR A 37 -21.69 16.42 -28.85
CA THR A 37 -22.69 16.01 -29.84
C THR A 37 -22.19 15.14 -30.99
N ALA A 38 -22.40 13.82 -30.86
CA ALA A 38 -22.79 12.92 -31.94
C ALA A 38 -23.25 11.58 -31.34
N ASP A 39 -24.41 11.10 -31.79
CA ASP A 39 -25.04 9.82 -31.45
C ASP A 39 -24.07 8.63 -31.59
N LEU A 40 -24.14 7.68 -30.65
CA LEU A 40 -23.24 6.51 -30.57
C LEU A 40 -23.98 5.20 -30.87
N PRO A 41 -23.67 4.53 -32.01
CA PRO A 41 -23.78 3.07 -32.12
C PRO A 41 -22.43 2.38 -32.40
N GLU A 42 -22.26 1.20 -31.80
CA GLU A 42 -21.33 0.07 -32.07
C GLU A 42 -19.81 0.32 -32.20
N ASP A 43 -19.16 0.60 -31.05
CA ASP A 43 -17.80 0.13 -30.74
C ASP A 43 -17.62 0.29 -29.21
N THR A 44 -17.88 -0.78 -28.45
CA THR A 44 -17.84 -0.73 -26.97
C THR A 44 -16.40 -0.76 -26.44
N ILE A 45 -16.16 -0.05 -25.34
CA ILE A 45 -14.92 -0.07 -24.55
C ILE A 45 -14.52 -1.52 -24.18
N ASP A 46 -15.53 -2.37 -23.92
CA ASP A 46 -15.39 -3.81 -23.68
C ASP A 46 -14.75 -4.57 -24.87
N SER A 47 -15.15 -4.24 -26.10
CA SER A 47 -14.59 -4.88 -27.31
C SER A 47 -13.11 -4.53 -27.49
N LEU A 48 -12.73 -3.28 -27.21
CA LEU A 48 -11.33 -2.84 -27.31
C LEU A 48 -10.45 -3.45 -26.21
N LEU A 49 -10.97 -3.59 -24.99
CA LEU A 49 -10.27 -4.24 -23.89
C LEU A 49 -10.04 -5.73 -24.16
N LYS A 50 -11.09 -6.43 -24.58
CA LYS A 50 -11.02 -7.85 -24.91
C LYS A 50 -10.09 -8.09 -26.09
N ALA A 51 -10.11 -7.21 -27.09
CA ALA A 51 -9.20 -7.29 -28.22
C ALA A 51 -7.73 -7.03 -27.81
N PHE A 52 -7.48 -6.12 -26.87
CA PHE A 52 -6.14 -5.90 -26.32
C PHE A 52 -5.62 -7.11 -25.54
N GLU A 53 -6.38 -7.64 -24.59
CA GLU A 53 -5.93 -8.81 -23.81
C GLU A 53 -5.83 -10.08 -24.68
N SER A 54 -6.72 -10.25 -25.67
CA SER A 54 -6.66 -11.40 -26.59
C SER A 54 -5.52 -11.31 -27.60
N ALA A 55 -4.93 -10.12 -27.78
CA ALA A 55 -3.74 -9.94 -28.62
C ALA A 55 -2.43 -10.24 -27.87
N ALA A 56 -2.50 -10.54 -26.57
CA ALA A 56 -1.34 -10.99 -25.80
C ALA A 56 -0.87 -12.35 -26.31
N ARG A 57 0.44 -12.49 -26.46
CA ARG A 57 1.14 -13.73 -26.81
C ARG A 57 2.07 -14.10 -25.67
N GLU A 58 2.46 -15.37 -25.58
CA GLU A 58 3.38 -15.85 -24.55
C GLU A 58 4.73 -16.24 -25.16
N THR A 59 5.82 -15.89 -24.47
CA THR A 59 7.16 -16.41 -24.77
C THR A 59 7.32 -17.82 -24.22
N GLU A 60 8.40 -18.51 -24.61
CA GLU A 60 8.71 -19.86 -24.08
C GLU A 60 8.87 -19.88 -22.55
N ASP A 61 9.27 -18.75 -21.96
CA ASP A 61 9.42 -18.58 -20.51
C ASP A 61 8.11 -18.18 -19.80
N GLY A 62 6.99 -18.09 -20.53
CA GLY A 62 5.68 -17.74 -19.99
C GLY A 62 5.42 -16.23 -19.82
N ASN A 63 6.28 -15.37 -20.35
CA ASN A 63 6.08 -13.91 -20.30
C ASN A 63 5.14 -13.44 -21.40
N GLN A 64 4.24 -12.51 -21.07
CA GLN A 64 3.31 -11.95 -22.05
C GLN A 64 3.94 -10.82 -22.87
N TYR A 65 3.69 -10.81 -24.17
CA TYR A 65 4.08 -9.73 -25.08
C TYR A 65 3.00 -9.45 -26.13
N TRP A 66 3.01 -8.23 -26.66
CA TRP A 66 2.18 -7.79 -27.78
C TRP A 66 3.05 -7.47 -28.96
N THR A 67 2.54 -7.70 -30.16
CA THR A 67 3.23 -7.22 -31.36
C THR A 67 2.83 -5.78 -31.67
N SER A 68 3.80 -4.95 -32.03
CA SER A 68 3.55 -3.55 -32.39
C SER A 68 2.59 -3.40 -33.56
N ARG A 69 2.53 -4.38 -34.48
CA ARG A 69 1.61 -4.37 -35.62
C ARG A 69 0.16 -4.61 -35.22
N GLU A 70 -0.10 -5.56 -34.31
CA GLU A 70 -1.43 -5.78 -33.75
C GLU A 70 -1.85 -4.60 -32.87
N LEU A 71 -0.91 -4.09 -32.06
CA LEU A 71 -1.16 -2.92 -31.22
C LEU A 71 -1.47 -1.67 -32.06
N ALA A 72 -0.79 -1.46 -33.20
CA ALA A 72 -1.10 -0.36 -34.12
C ALA A 72 -2.56 -0.41 -34.59
N ALA A 73 -3.03 -1.60 -34.99
CA ALA A 73 -4.40 -1.80 -35.44
C ALA A 73 -5.41 -1.53 -34.31
N LEU A 74 -5.15 -2.08 -33.11
CA LEU A 74 -5.98 -1.87 -31.91
C LEU A 74 -6.07 -0.40 -31.51
N LEU A 75 -4.99 0.36 -31.68
CA LEU A 75 -4.92 1.79 -31.36
C LEU A 75 -5.37 2.70 -32.52
N GLY A 76 -5.97 2.14 -33.57
CA GLY A 76 -6.55 2.91 -34.67
C GLY A 76 -5.50 3.58 -35.58
N TYR A 77 -4.35 2.94 -35.79
CA TYR A 77 -3.36 3.35 -36.79
C TYR A 77 -3.48 2.46 -38.02
N SER A 78 -4.00 3.04 -39.11
CA SER A 78 -4.09 2.38 -40.42
C SER A 78 -2.73 2.28 -41.13
N ASP A 79 -1.83 3.24 -40.89
CA ASP A 79 -0.46 3.22 -41.37
C ASP A 79 0.51 2.93 -40.22
N TYR A 80 1.19 1.79 -40.31
CA TYR A 80 2.16 1.33 -39.32
C TYR A 80 3.36 2.28 -39.18
N ARG A 81 3.76 3.03 -40.22
CA ARG A 81 4.86 4.00 -40.13
C ARG A 81 4.55 5.12 -39.16
N ASN A 82 3.30 5.57 -39.13
CA ASN A 82 2.83 6.58 -38.18
C ASN A 82 2.82 6.04 -36.75
N PHE A 83 2.57 4.75 -36.58
CA PHE A 83 2.65 4.09 -35.29
C PHE A 83 4.10 3.96 -34.79
N LEU A 84 5.05 3.61 -35.67
CA LEU A 84 6.48 3.56 -35.31
C LEU A 84 6.99 4.89 -34.76
N ALA A 85 6.51 6.02 -35.28
CA ALA A 85 6.86 7.33 -34.72
C ALA A 85 6.42 7.50 -33.26
N ILE A 86 5.31 6.87 -32.84
CA ILE A 86 4.86 6.85 -31.44
C ILE A 86 5.70 5.87 -30.61
N VAL A 87 6.05 4.72 -31.18
CA VAL A 87 6.95 3.74 -30.55
C VAL A 87 8.32 4.38 -30.24
N GLU A 88 8.89 5.15 -31.16
CA GLU A 88 10.17 5.84 -30.92
C GLU A 88 10.06 6.97 -29.87
N LYS A 89 8.92 7.66 -29.80
CA LYS A 89 8.64 8.58 -28.68
C LYS A 89 8.57 7.84 -27.35
N ALA A 90 7.93 6.68 -27.31
CA ALA A 90 7.84 5.83 -26.13
C ALA A 90 9.22 5.30 -25.69
N LYS A 91 10.05 4.81 -26.62
CA LYS A 91 11.46 4.45 -26.36
C LYS A 91 12.26 5.64 -25.83
N THR A 92 12.02 6.84 -26.35
CA THR A 92 12.69 8.07 -25.88
C THR A 92 12.27 8.43 -24.45
N ALA A 93 10.98 8.34 -24.12
CA ALA A 93 10.48 8.52 -22.76
C ALA A 93 11.07 7.50 -21.78
N CYS A 94 11.21 6.23 -22.20
CA CYS A 94 11.87 5.17 -21.44
C CYS A 94 13.33 5.53 -21.10
N ARG A 95 14.12 5.99 -22.09
CA ARG A 95 15.50 6.46 -21.86
C ARG A 95 15.59 7.65 -20.91
N GLN A 96 14.65 8.58 -21.02
CA GLN A 96 14.59 9.76 -20.13
C GLN A 96 14.34 9.37 -18.67
N MET A 97 13.64 8.26 -18.44
CA MET A 97 13.43 7.65 -17.12
C MET A 97 14.60 6.78 -16.65
N ARG A 98 15.72 6.77 -17.39
CA ARG A 98 16.93 5.97 -17.11
C ARG A 98 16.71 4.45 -17.14
N LEU A 99 15.68 4.00 -17.84
CA LEU A 99 15.45 2.59 -18.16
C LEU A 99 16.07 2.27 -19.52
N ASP A 100 16.50 1.02 -19.75
CA ASP A 100 16.95 0.57 -21.06
C ASP A 100 15.73 0.20 -21.92
N PRO A 101 15.45 0.87 -23.05
CA PRO A 101 14.34 0.48 -23.91
C PRO A 101 14.39 -0.95 -24.42
N ASN A 102 15.58 -1.56 -24.51
CA ASN A 102 15.70 -2.94 -24.99
C ASN A 102 15.06 -3.95 -24.02
N ASP A 103 14.85 -3.58 -22.75
CA ASP A 103 14.17 -4.42 -21.76
C ASP A 103 12.66 -4.51 -22.04
N HIS A 104 12.10 -3.56 -22.81
CA HIS A 104 10.66 -3.40 -22.99
C HIS A 104 10.21 -3.40 -24.48
N PHE A 105 11.12 -3.00 -25.39
CA PHE A 105 10.89 -2.88 -26.83
C PHE A 105 11.92 -3.73 -27.58
N VAL A 106 11.55 -4.97 -27.90
CA VAL A 106 12.44 -5.90 -28.60
C VAL A 106 12.15 -5.85 -30.09
N ASP A 107 13.05 -5.25 -30.86
CA ASP A 107 12.94 -5.20 -32.33
C ASP A 107 13.18 -6.61 -32.91
N VAL A 108 12.23 -7.11 -33.73
CA VAL A 108 12.25 -8.46 -34.31
C VAL A 108 11.84 -8.43 -35.79
N THR A 109 12.13 -9.53 -36.50
CA THR A 109 11.69 -9.72 -37.89
C THR A 109 10.75 -10.92 -37.96
N ASP A 110 9.46 -10.65 -38.21
CA ASP A 110 8.43 -11.67 -38.26
C ASP A 110 8.14 -12.12 -39.70
N MET A 111 7.79 -13.39 -39.85
CA MET A 111 7.31 -13.95 -41.11
C MET A 111 5.78 -13.88 -41.20
N ILE A 112 5.26 -13.06 -42.10
CA ILE A 112 3.81 -12.97 -42.36
C ILE A 112 3.41 -13.66 -43.65
N GLY A 113 2.22 -14.26 -43.67
CA GLY A 113 1.63 -14.84 -44.88
C GLY A 113 1.14 -13.76 -45.84
N ILE A 114 1.44 -13.91 -47.13
CA ILE A 114 0.87 -13.12 -48.22
C ILE A 114 -0.04 -14.00 -49.08
N GLY A 115 -0.98 -13.38 -49.79
CA GLY A 115 -1.92 -14.09 -50.67
C GLY A 115 -1.20 -15.06 -51.62
N LYS A 116 -1.82 -16.23 -51.85
CA LYS A 116 -1.26 -17.37 -52.59
C LYS A 116 -0.06 -18.09 -51.92
N GLY A 117 -0.03 -18.13 -50.59
CA GLY A 117 0.89 -19.02 -49.84
C GLY A 117 2.34 -18.54 -49.76
N GLY A 118 2.65 -17.33 -50.24
CA GLY A 118 3.95 -16.73 -50.03
C GLY A 118 4.13 -16.28 -48.56
N ARG A 119 5.38 -16.13 -48.12
CA ARG A 119 5.72 -15.52 -46.83
C ARG A 119 6.68 -14.36 -47.07
N ARG A 120 6.57 -13.31 -46.26
CA ARG A 120 7.44 -12.14 -46.32
C ARG A 120 7.92 -11.76 -44.92
N GLU A 121 9.19 -11.39 -44.81
CA GLU A 121 9.78 -10.80 -43.62
C GLU A 121 9.32 -9.35 -43.45
N VAL A 122 8.88 -9.02 -42.25
CA VAL A 122 8.48 -7.67 -41.88
C VAL A 122 9.06 -7.31 -40.51
N ASP A 123 9.57 -6.08 -40.41
CA ASP A 123 10.02 -5.53 -39.13
C ASP A 123 8.84 -5.44 -38.16
N ASN A 124 9.06 -5.81 -36.91
CA ASN A 124 8.07 -5.72 -35.85
C ASN A 124 8.79 -5.41 -34.54
N VAL A 125 8.03 -5.09 -33.50
CA VAL A 125 8.55 -4.87 -32.16
C VAL A 125 7.69 -5.69 -31.23
N HIS A 126 8.31 -6.55 -30.43
CA HIS A 126 7.68 -7.19 -29.29
C HIS A 126 7.70 -6.22 -28.11
N LEU A 127 6.51 -5.99 -27.57
CA LEU A 127 6.25 -5.00 -26.56
C LEU A 127 5.77 -5.72 -25.32
N ASP A 128 6.42 -5.50 -24.19
CA ASP A 128 5.83 -5.88 -22.92
C ASP A 128 4.66 -4.93 -22.58
N ARG A 129 3.97 -5.24 -21.48
CA ARG A 129 2.81 -4.45 -21.05
C ARG A 129 3.19 -2.99 -20.73
N TYR A 130 4.43 -2.76 -20.27
CA TYR A 130 4.96 -1.43 -19.95
C TYR A 130 5.25 -0.60 -21.20
N ALA A 131 5.82 -1.19 -22.24
CA ALA A 131 6.01 -0.57 -23.54
C ALA A 131 4.66 -0.18 -24.18
N CYS A 132 3.65 -1.05 -24.08
CA CYS A 132 2.30 -0.73 -24.54
C CYS A 132 1.71 0.50 -23.81
N TYR A 133 1.99 0.63 -22.51
CA TYR A 133 1.63 1.81 -21.73
C TYR A 133 2.35 3.08 -22.23
N LEU A 134 3.68 3.04 -22.37
CA LEU A 134 4.43 4.21 -22.83
C LEU A 134 3.98 4.65 -24.23
N ILE A 135 3.63 3.71 -25.10
CA ILE A 135 3.04 3.98 -26.41
C ILE A 135 1.69 4.69 -26.29
N ALA A 136 0.81 4.22 -25.41
CA ALA A 136 -0.48 4.87 -25.16
C ALA A 136 -0.30 6.29 -24.59
N GLN A 137 0.65 6.49 -23.67
CA GLN A 137 0.94 7.78 -23.04
C GLN A 137 1.50 8.81 -24.04
N ASN A 138 2.24 8.36 -25.04
CA ASN A 138 2.84 9.21 -26.07
C ASN A 138 1.98 9.35 -27.35
N GLY A 139 0.82 8.70 -27.40
CA GLY A 139 -0.12 8.78 -28.53
C GLY A 139 -1.03 10.01 -28.48
N ASP A 140 -1.68 10.34 -29.60
CA ASP A 140 -2.62 11.46 -29.69
C ASP A 140 -3.92 11.17 -28.91
N PRO A 141 -4.22 11.89 -27.81
CA PRO A 141 -5.40 11.64 -26.99
C PRO A 141 -6.72 11.95 -27.71
N ARG A 142 -6.69 12.65 -28.86
CA ARG A 142 -7.87 12.86 -29.72
C ARG A 142 -8.34 11.58 -30.42
N LYS A 143 -7.46 10.57 -30.54
CA LYS A 143 -7.86 9.24 -31.00
C LYS A 143 -8.56 8.48 -29.87
N ARG A 144 -9.80 8.07 -30.11
CA ARG A 144 -10.65 7.35 -29.14
C ARG A 144 -9.96 6.13 -28.52
N GLN A 145 -9.25 5.35 -29.34
CA GLN A 145 -8.53 4.14 -28.92
C GLN A 145 -7.30 4.46 -28.06
N ILE A 146 -6.60 5.57 -28.33
CA ILE A 146 -5.48 6.04 -27.50
C ILE A 146 -5.98 6.55 -26.15
N SER A 147 -7.03 7.36 -26.13
CA SER A 147 -7.63 7.82 -24.88
C SER A 147 -8.13 6.64 -24.04
N PHE A 148 -8.71 5.61 -24.68
CA PHE A 148 -9.05 4.36 -24.00
C PHE A 148 -7.83 3.66 -23.40
N ALA A 149 -6.76 3.46 -24.18
CA ALA A 149 -5.54 2.81 -23.70
C ALA A 149 -4.92 3.60 -22.53
N GLN A 150 -4.92 4.93 -22.58
CA GLN A 150 -4.47 5.79 -21.47
C GLN A 150 -5.31 5.57 -20.20
N ASN A 151 -6.64 5.44 -20.33
CA ASN A 151 -7.53 5.15 -19.20
C ASN A 151 -7.30 3.74 -18.63
N TYR A 152 -7.11 2.75 -19.49
CA TYR A 152 -6.84 1.37 -19.11
C TYR A 152 -5.49 1.24 -18.38
N PHE A 153 -4.42 1.78 -18.97
CA PHE A 153 -3.09 1.73 -18.37
C PHE A 153 -2.98 2.63 -17.11
N ALA A 154 -3.73 3.71 -16.96
CA ALA A 154 -3.72 4.47 -15.69
C ALA A 154 -4.13 3.63 -14.45
N ILE A 155 -4.93 2.57 -14.65
CA ILE A 155 -5.34 1.62 -13.60
C ILE A 155 -4.32 0.47 -13.45
N GLN A 156 -3.71 0.04 -14.57
CA GLN A 156 -2.76 -1.07 -14.62
C GLN A 156 -1.32 -0.66 -14.23
N THR A 157 -0.86 0.49 -14.72
CA THR A 157 0.48 1.06 -14.50
C THR A 157 0.75 1.36 -13.03
N ARG A 158 -0.27 1.73 -12.24
CA ARG A 158 -0.06 1.89 -10.79
C ARG A 158 0.27 0.56 -10.10
N ARG A 159 -0.21 -0.58 -10.63
CA ARG A 159 0.10 -1.91 -10.08
C ARG A 159 1.54 -2.32 -10.39
N GLN A 160 2.07 -1.92 -11.55
CA GLN A 160 3.39 -2.29 -12.04
C GLN A 160 4.52 -1.37 -11.57
N GLU A 161 4.29 -0.05 -11.50
CA GLU A 161 5.25 0.92 -10.92
C GLU A 161 5.62 0.58 -9.47
N ILE A 162 4.70 0.02 -8.68
CA ILE A 162 4.93 -0.39 -7.28
C ILE A 162 5.75 -1.67 -7.20
N ALA A 163 5.51 -2.62 -8.12
CA ALA A 163 6.26 -3.86 -8.20
C ALA A 163 7.73 -3.58 -8.55
N GLU A 164 7.96 -2.58 -9.41
CA GLU A 164 9.28 -2.19 -9.89
C GLU A 164 10.02 -1.22 -8.94
N GLU A 165 9.36 -0.20 -8.34
CA GLU A 165 10.03 0.74 -7.42
C GLU A 165 10.27 0.18 -6.01
N GLN A 166 9.41 -0.72 -5.51
CA GLN A 166 9.45 -1.18 -4.11
C GLN A 166 9.64 -2.69 -3.95
N GLY A 167 9.70 -3.45 -5.06
CA GLY A 167 9.74 -4.91 -5.03
C GLY A 167 8.45 -5.53 -4.45
N VAL A 168 7.34 -4.78 -4.48
CA VAL A 168 6.06 -5.21 -3.91
C VAL A 168 5.16 -5.68 -5.04
N ASP A 169 5.07 -6.99 -5.23
CA ASP A 169 4.04 -7.58 -6.08
C ASP A 169 2.66 -7.18 -5.53
N PHE A 170 2.04 -6.19 -6.18
CA PHE A 170 0.74 -5.67 -5.78
C PHE A 170 -0.33 -6.77 -5.82
N ASP A 171 -0.20 -7.75 -6.70
CA ASP A 171 -1.17 -8.83 -6.83
C ASP A 171 -1.03 -9.86 -5.72
N ALA A 172 0.19 -10.07 -5.22
CA ALA A 172 0.45 -10.84 -4.00
C ALA A 172 0.01 -10.14 -2.70
N LEU A 173 -0.31 -8.83 -2.73
CA LEU A 173 -0.83 -8.15 -1.55
C LEU A 173 -2.22 -8.66 -1.18
N SER A 174 -2.41 -8.87 0.12
CA SER A 174 -3.75 -9.07 0.68
C SER A 174 -4.63 -7.85 0.43
N GLU A 175 -5.95 -8.03 0.38
CA GLU A 175 -6.92 -6.95 0.20
C GLU A 175 -6.70 -5.80 1.21
N ASN A 176 -6.37 -6.12 2.46
CA ASN A 176 -6.08 -5.12 3.49
C ASN A 176 -4.82 -4.28 3.22
N GLN A 177 -3.78 -4.89 2.64
CA GLN A 177 -2.57 -4.18 2.23
C GLN A 177 -2.84 -3.28 1.01
N LYS A 178 -3.60 -3.79 0.01
CA LYS A 178 -4.06 -2.99 -1.14
C LYS A 178 -4.85 -1.76 -0.69
N ARG A 179 -5.76 -1.94 0.25
CA ARG A 179 -6.56 -0.85 0.85
C ARG A 179 -5.69 0.17 1.57
N LEU A 180 -4.75 -0.27 2.41
CA LEU A 180 -3.85 0.65 3.14
C LEU A 180 -3.03 1.49 2.18
N TYR A 181 -2.49 0.84 1.15
CA TYR A 181 -1.72 1.50 0.10
C TYR A 181 -2.56 2.56 -0.63
N LEU A 182 -3.68 2.15 -1.24
CA LEU A 182 -4.53 3.04 -2.02
C LEU A 182 -5.09 4.18 -1.19
N ARG A 183 -5.40 3.94 0.09
CA ARG A 183 -5.86 4.98 1.00
C ARG A 183 -4.80 6.07 1.20
N ASN A 184 -3.53 5.69 1.35
CA ASN A 184 -2.43 6.65 1.49
C ASN A 184 -2.24 7.46 0.20
N GLN A 185 -2.36 6.82 -0.97
CA GLN A 185 -2.35 7.52 -2.26
C GLN A 185 -3.49 8.53 -2.36
N VAL A 186 -4.70 8.14 -1.98
CA VAL A 186 -5.86 9.04 -1.95
C VAL A 186 -5.62 10.25 -1.02
N VAL A 187 -4.88 10.09 0.09
CA VAL A 187 -4.49 11.24 0.94
C VAL A 187 -3.53 12.17 0.19
N ALA A 188 -2.49 11.62 -0.44
CA ALA A 188 -1.47 12.38 -1.13
C ALA A 188 -2.06 13.16 -2.32
N GLU A 189 -2.79 12.47 -3.20
CA GLU A 189 -3.37 13.08 -4.40
C GLU A 189 -4.48 14.07 -4.07
N ASN A 190 -5.25 13.86 -3.00
CA ASN A 190 -6.20 14.89 -2.54
C ASN A 190 -5.52 16.21 -2.20
N LYS A 191 -4.29 16.19 -1.63
CA LYS A 191 -3.57 17.45 -1.36
C LYS A 191 -3.24 18.19 -2.65
N ARG A 192 -2.82 17.48 -3.69
CA ARG A 192 -2.55 18.06 -5.01
C ARG A 192 -3.82 18.60 -5.65
N LEU A 193 -4.92 17.85 -5.59
CA LEU A 193 -6.23 18.28 -6.05
C LEU A 193 -6.70 19.55 -5.33
N MET A 194 -6.56 19.62 -4.00
CA MET A 194 -6.94 20.83 -3.25
C MET A 194 -6.10 22.04 -3.66
N SER A 195 -4.81 21.83 -3.95
CA SER A 195 -3.93 22.89 -4.47
C SER A 195 -4.38 23.38 -5.85
N ALA A 196 -4.70 22.46 -6.77
CA ALA A 196 -5.23 22.79 -8.09
C ALA A 196 -6.58 23.51 -8.00
N ALA A 197 -7.50 23.02 -7.18
CA ALA A 197 -8.80 23.65 -6.95
C ALA A 197 -8.66 25.07 -6.37
N LYS A 198 -7.69 25.28 -5.46
CA LYS A 198 -7.37 26.62 -4.95
C LYS A 198 -6.92 27.56 -6.05
N ALA A 199 -6.02 27.09 -6.92
CA ALA A 199 -5.54 27.85 -8.07
C ALA A 199 -6.68 28.18 -9.07
N SER A 200 -7.69 27.31 -9.16
CA SER A 200 -8.91 27.52 -9.94
C SER A 200 -9.98 28.40 -9.27
N GLY A 201 -9.71 28.97 -8.08
CA GLY A 201 -10.64 29.89 -7.40
C GLY A 201 -11.56 29.26 -6.34
N VAL A 202 -11.30 28.04 -5.89
CA VAL A 202 -11.93 27.45 -4.70
C VAL A 202 -11.18 27.94 -3.46
N ILE A 203 -11.74 28.92 -2.74
CA ILE A 203 -11.00 29.65 -1.69
C ILE A 203 -11.49 29.29 -0.28
N SER A 204 -12.80 29.32 -0.02
CA SER A 204 -13.33 29.15 1.33
C SER A 204 -13.48 27.66 1.71
N GLY A 205 -13.51 27.37 3.01
CA GLY A 205 -13.78 26.01 3.50
C GLY A 205 -15.13 25.45 3.02
N ALA A 206 -16.14 26.31 2.87
CA ALA A 206 -17.43 25.92 2.32
C ALA A 206 -17.33 25.57 0.82
N ASP A 207 -16.55 26.34 0.04
CA ASP A 207 -16.31 26.04 -1.38
C ASP A 207 -15.55 24.72 -1.53
N PHE A 208 -14.55 24.45 -0.69
CA PHE A 208 -13.86 23.15 -0.68
C PHE A 208 -14.79 22.00 -0.28
N GLY A 209 -15.70 22.23 0.67
CA GLY A 209 -16.75 21.27 1.03
C GLY A 209 -17.63 20.93 -0.17
N LYS A 210 -18.13 21.96 -0.88
CA LYS A 210 -18.95 21.81 -2.09
C LYS A 210 -18.18 21.10 -3.21
N PHE A 211 -16.95 21.51 -3.48
CA PHE A 211 -16.09 20.94 -4.51
C PHE A 211 -15.83 19.45 -4.29
N ASN A 212 -15.48 19.05 -3.06
CA ASN A 212 -15.30 17.64 -2.74
C ASN A 212 -16.61 16.86 -2.85
N ASN A 213 -17.72 17.45 -2.41
CA ASN A 213 -19.02 16.81 -2.50
C ASN A 213 -19.44 16.59 -3.97
N LYS A 214 -19.13 17.51 -4.87
CA LYS A 214 -19.40 17.37 -6.31
C LYS A 214 -18.66 16.20 -6.95
N GLY A 215 -17.40 15.98 -6.56
CA GLY A 215 -16.67 14.77 -6.96
C GLY A 215 -17.33 13.48 -6.49
N TYR A 216 -17.86 13.46 -5.26
CA TYR A 216 -18.66 12.33 -4.78
C TYR A 216 -19.96 12.17 -5.58
N GLN A 217 -20.70 13.25 -5.80
CA GLN A 217 -21.95 13.23 -6.55
C GLN A 217 -21.75 12.68 -7.97
N GLY A 218 -20.65 13.02 -8.64
CA GLY A 218 -20.35 12.45 -9.96
C GLY A 218 -20.17 10.93 -9.90
N LEU A 219 -19.34 10.45 -8.96
CA LEU A 219 -18.99 9.03 -8.86
C LEU A 219 -20.16 8.18 -8.33
N TYR A 220 -20.93 8.67 -7.37
CA TYR A 220 -21.93 7.90 -6.63
C TYR A 220 -23.38 8.22 -7.05
N GLY A 221 -23.58 8.63 -8.31
CA GLY A 221 -24.92 8.76 -8.90
C GLY A 221 -25.76 9.87 -8.26
N GLY A 222 -25.14 11.01 -7.97
CA GLY A 222 -25.77 12.17 -7.34
C GLY A 222 -25.66 12.19 -5.81
N ARG A 223 -25.16 11.13 -5.17
CA ARG A 223 -24.98 11.08 -3.71
C ARG A 223 -23.74 11.85 -3.27
N GLY A 224 -23.91 12.77 -2.32
CA GLY A 224 -22.81 13.41 -1.63
C GLY A 224 -22.26 12.53 -0.50
N LYS A 225 -21.32 13.07 0.27
CA LYS A 225 -20.67 12.35 1.37
C LYS A 225 -21.69 11.82 2.39
N GLN A 226 -22.68 12.62 2.77
CA GLN A 226 -23.67 12.25 3.79
C GLN A 226 -24.56 11.12 3.29
N GLU A 227 -25.05 11.23 2.06
CA GLU A 227 -25.90 10.22 1.44
C GLU A 227 -25.14 8.90 1.22
N ILE A 228 -23.83 8.95 0.93
CA ILE A 228 -22.99 7.75 0.88
C ILE A 228 -22.86 7.11 2.27
N GLN A 229 -22.65 7.90 3.33
CA GLN A 229 -22.58 7.38 4.70
C GLN A 229 -23.89 6.67 5.09
N GLU A 230 -25.03 7.27 4.77
CA GLU A 230 -26.35 6.69 5.03
C GLU A 230 -26.59 5.42 4.22
N TYR A 231 -26.33 5.46 2.91
CA TYR A 231 -26.49 4.31 2.01
C TYR A 231 -25.67 3.11 2.48
N LYS A 232 -24.40 3.35 2.86
CA LYS A 232 -23.47 2.33 3.36
C LYS A 232 -23.62 2.04 4.87
N ARG A 233 -24.61 2.65 5.54
CA ARG A 233 -24.90 2.47 6.99
C ARG A 233 -23.68 2.71 7.89
N LEU A 234 -22.87 3.71 7.54
CA LEU A 234 -21.69 4.10 8.29
C LEU A 234 -22.06 5.05 9.44
N PRO A 235 -21.31 5.03 10.57
CA PRO A 235 -21.48 6.03 11.63
C PRO A 235 -21.31 7.45 11.08
N SER A 236 -22.09 8.41 11.58
CA SER A 236 -22.08 9.80 11.08
C SER A 236 -20.70 10.48 11.11
N LYS A 237 -19.85 10.10 12.07
CA LYS A 237 -18.48 10.61 12.21
C LYS A 237 -17.43 9.80 11.44
N ALA A 238 -17.79 8.69 10.81
CA ALA A 238 -16.87 7.84 10.07
C ALA A 238 -16.39 8.54 8.79
N ASN A 239 -15.11 8.38 8.46
CA ASN A 239 -14.61 8.81 7.15
C ASN A 239 -14.93 7.72 6.13
N ILE A 240 -15.74 8.03 5.12
CA ILE A 240 -16.15 7.05 4.10
C ILE A 240 -14.97 6.33 3.46
N LEU A 241 -13.87 7.03 3.18
CA LEU A 241 -12.69 6.47 2.52
C LEU A 241 -11.99 5.41 3.39
N ASP A 242 -12.12 5.48 4.71
CA ASP A 242 -11.49 4.51 5.63
C ASP A 242 -12.21 3.15 5.62
N HIS A 243 -13.44 3.11 5.08
CA HIS A 243 -14.33 1.94 5.03
C HIS A 243 -14.51 1.36 3.62
N MET A 244 -13.75 1.86 2.63
CA MET A 244 -13.81 1.41 1.24
C MET A 244 -12.88 0.21 1.00
N GLY A 245 -13.30 -0.72 0.13
CA GLY A 245 -12.43 -1.76 -0.44
C GLY A 245 -11.43 -1.20 -1.45
N SER A 246 -10.49 -2.03 -1.92
CA SER A 246 -9.43 -1.62 -2.85
C SER A 246 -9.99 -1.09 -4.17
N THR A 247 -11.00 -1.75 -4.75
CA THR A 247 -11.68 -1.31 -5.97
C THR A 247 -12.31 0.07 -5.84
N GLU A 248 -13.01 0.33 -4.74
CA GLU A 248 -13.68 1.62 -4.50
C GLU A 248 -12.64 2.73 -4.24
N LEU A 249 -11.55 2.43 -3.51
CA LEU A 249 -10.44 3.36 -3.31
C LEU A 249 -9.72 3.70 -4.61
N ALA A 250 -9.50 2.73 -5.49
CA ALA A 250 -8.89 2.96 -6.80
C ALA A 250 -9.75 3.88 -7.68
N ALA A 251 -11.07 3.68 -7.69
CA ALA A 251 -11.98 4.56 -8.40
C ALA A 251 -11.96 6.00 -7.88
N ASN A 252 -11.93 6.19 -6.55
CA ASN A 252 -11.80 7.52 -5.96
C ASN A 252 -10.44 8.16 -6.26
N LEU A 253 -9.36 7.37 -6.20
CA LEU A 253 -8.01 7.83 -6.56
C LEU A 253 -7.99 8.34 -8.01
N PHE A 254 -8.55 7.57 -8.94
CA PHE A 254 -8.62 7.93 -10.34
C PHE A 254 -9.44 9.21 -10.57
N ARG A 255 -10.62 9.33 -9.95
CA ARG A 255 -11.39 10.59 -10.00
C ARG A 255 -10.56 11.78 -9.52
N ILE A 256 -9.84 11.63 -8.41
CA ILE A 256 -9.05 12.71 -7.79
C ILE A 256 -7.92 13.15 -8.73
N THR A 257 -7.13 12.21 -9.25
CA THR A 257 -5.99 12.53 -10.12
C THR A 257 -6.44 13.13 -11.44
N GLN A 258 -7.48 12.57 -12.07
CA GLN A 258 -7.99 13.09 -13.34
C GLN A 258 -8.62 14.48 -13.18
N THR A 259 -9.27 14.75 -12.06
CA THR A 259 -9.78 16.10 -11.79
C THR A 259 -8.64 17.08 -11.60
N GLU A 260 -7.59 16.70 -10.87
CA GLU A 260 -6.42 17.55 -10.64
C GLU A 260 -5.75 17.96 -11.95
N VAL A 261 -5.49 16.97 -12.82
CA VAL A 261 -4.94 17.17 -14.16
C VAL A 261 -5.84 18.08 -14.98
N ARG A 262 -7.16 17.82 -14.95
CA ARG A 262 -8.14 18.62 -15.70
C ARG A 262 -8.15 20.08 -15.25
N LEU A 263 -8.13 20.36 -13.95
CA LEU A 263 -8.10 21.72 -13.43
C LEU A 263 -6.86 22.50 -13.89
N ARG A 264 -5.69 21.84 -13.87
CA ARG A 264 -4.43 22.46 -14.28
C ARG A 264 -4.33 22.64 -15.80
N GLN A 265 -4.56 21.58 -16.57
CA GLN A 265 -4.33 21.58 -18.01
C GLN A 265 -5.36 22.40 -18.78
N GLN A 266 -6.62 22.39 -18.34
CA GLN A 266 -7.69 23.15 -19.00
C GLN A 266 -7.82 24.58 -18.43
N ASN A 267 -6.87 24.99 -17.59
CA ASN A 267 -6.86 26.29 -16.90
C ASN A 267 -8.25 26.66 -16.37
N VAL A 268 -8.89 25.72 -15.65
CA VAL A 268 -10.26 25.92 -15.18
C VAL A 268 -10.26 27.06 -14.18
N GLN A 269 -11.09 28.08 -14.42
CA GLN A 269 -11.20 29.26 -13.58
C GLN A 269 -12.62 29.40 -13.02
N GLY A 270 -12.70 29.72 -11.73
CA GLY A 270 -13.94 29.87 -10.99
C GLY A 270 -14.37 28.60 -10.27
N LYS A 271 -14.86 28.79 -9.04
CA LYS A 271 -15.26 27.70 -8.15
C LYS A 271 -16.36 26.79 -8.72
N GLU A 272 -17.30 27.33 -9.49
CA GLU A 272 -18.37 26.53 -10.10
C GLU A 272 -17.82 25.66 -11.22
N ALA A 273 -17.00 26.21 -12.12
CA ALA A 273 -16.35 25.43 -13.17
C ALA A 273 -15.45 24.33 -12.61
N ALA A 274 -14.74 24.60 -11.50
CA ALA A 274 -13.97 23.57 -10.80
C ALA A 274 -14.87 22.46 -10.22
N CYS A 275 -16.01 22.82 -9.64
CA CYS A 275 -17.01 21.86 -9.15
C CYS A 275 -17.58 20.99 -10.27
N ASP A 276 -17.91 21.60 -11.41
CA ASP A 276 -18.47 20.90 -12.57
C ASP A 276 -17.43 19.96 -13.19
N ALA A 277 -16.18 20.40 -13.32
CA ALA A 277 -15.09 19.54 -13.76
C ALA A 277 -14.93 18.29 -12.87
N HIS A 278 -14.97 18.45 -11.55
CA HIS A 278 -14.87 17.35 -10.60
C HIS A 278 -16.08 16.40 -10.68
N TYR A 279 -17.28 16.95 -10.86
CA TYR A 279 -18.51 16.17 -11.06
C TYR A 279 -18.44 15.36 -12.36
N GLU A 280 -18.12 15.98 -13.49
CA GLU A 280 -18.04 15.34 -14.79
C GLU A 280 -17.01 14.21 -14.82
N VAL A 281 -15.82 14.43 -14.22
CA VAL A 281 -14.82 13.36 -14.08
C VAL A 281 -15.42 12.21 -13.27
N GLY A 282 -16.08 12.49 -12.15
CA GLY A 282 -16.76 11.46 -11.36
C GLY A 282 -17.79 10.65 -12.15
N VAL A 283 -18.61 11.30 -12.98
CA VAL A 283 -19.60 10.63 -13.84
C VAL A 283 -18.91 9.68 -14.83
N LYS A 284 -17.79 10.10 -15.43
CA LYS A 284 -17.03 9.24 -16.35
C LYS A 284 -16.50 8.00 -15.63
N VAL A 285 -15.89 8.16 -14.46
CA VAL A 285 -15.39 7.03 -13.65
C VAL A 285 -16.52 6.08 -13.27
N ARG A 286 -17.67 6.62 -12.86
CA ARG A 286 -18.88 5.83 -12.57
C ARG A 286 -19.33 5.01 -13.77
N GLN A 287 -19.42 5.65 -14.93
CA GLN A 287 -19.87 5.01 -16.16
C GLN A 287 -18.93 3.88 -16.56
N THR A 288 -17.61 4.10 -16.43
CA THR A 288 -16.61 3.04 -16.62
C THR A 288 -16.80 1.87 -15.66
N MET A 289 -17.09 2.10 -14.38
CA MET A 289 -17.37 1.01 -13.44
C MET A 289 -18.64 0.23 -13.80
N LYS A 290 -19.72 0.94 -14.19
CA LYS A 290 -20.95 0.31 -14.68
C LYS A 290 -20.67 -0.58 -15.90
N GLU A 291 -19.86 -0.11 -16.83
CA GLU A 291 -19.53 -0.81 -18.08
C GLU A 291 -18.61 -2.01 -17.86
N LEU A 292 -17.61 -1.88 -16.98
CA LEU A 292 -16.60 -2.93 -16.77
C LEU A 292 -17.05 -4.03 -15.81
N SER A 293 -17.68 -3.67 -14.68
CA SER A 293 -18.02 -4.64 -13.63
C SER A 293 -19.53 -4.83 -13.45
N GLY A 294 -20.36 -3.94 -14.00
CA GLY A 294 -21.79 -3.90 -13.72
C GLY A 294 -22.13 -3.43 -12.30
N ILE A 295 -21.14 -3.22 -11.43
CA ILE A 295 -21.32 -2.86 -10.03
C ILE A 295 -21.04 -1.38 -9.84
N MET A 296 -21.99 -0.66 -9.26
CA MET A 296 -21.82 0.77 -8.97
C MET A 296 -20.93 0.99 -7.74
N PRO A 297 -20.21 2.12 -7.65
CA PRO A 297 -19.37 2.45 -6.49
C PRO A 297 -20.11 2.36 -5.14
N GLU A 298 -21.35 2.82 -5.07
CA GLU A 298 -22.16 2.77 -3.85
C GLU A 298 -22.48 1.34 -3.40
N ASP A 299 -22.56 0.39 -4.33
CA ASP A 299 -22.94 -1.01 -4.09
C ASP A 299 -21.74 -1.90 -3.74
N LEU A 300 -20.51 -1.38 -3.84
CA LEU A 300 -19.31 -2.07 -3.37
C LEU A 300 -19.34 -2.31 -1.85
N PRO A 301 -18.81 -3.46 -1.38
CA PRO A 301 -18.92 -3.88 0.01
C PRO A 301 -18.19 -2.93 0.96
N VAL A 302 -18.79 -2.69 2.11
CA VAL A 302 -18.20 -1.92 3.20
C VAL A 302 -17.16 -2.77 3.92
N ALA A 303 -15.97 -2.23 4.09
CA ALA A 303 -14.86 -2.89 4.76
C ALA A 303 -14.59 -2.29 6.15
N GLU A 304 -13.85 -3.03 6.98
CA GLU A 304 -13.42 -2.53 8.30
C GLU A 304 -12.50 -1.32 8.16
N ASP A 305 -12.55 -0.41 9.12
CA ASP A 305 -11.71 0.79 9.20
C ASP A 305 -10.21 0.46 8.99
N VAL A 306 -9.66 1.00 7.90
CA VAL A 306 -8.26 0.85 7.49
C VAL A 306 -7.26 1.30 8.57
N LYS A 307 -7.64 2.20 9.48
CA LYS A 307 -6.79 2.60 10.61
C LYS A 307 -6.56 1.47 11.61
N LYS A 308 -7.55 0.58 11.80
CA LYS A 308 -7.37 -0.60 12.65
C LYS A 308 -6.39 -1.58 12.00
N ILE A 309 -6.53 -1.79 10.69
CA ILE A 309 -5.62 -2.61 9.89
C ILE A 309 -4.20 -2.05 9.96
N ALA A 310 -4.01 -0.74 9.76
CA ALA A 310 -2.70 -0.10 9.83
C ALA A 310 -2.03 -0.30 11.21
N ARG A 311 -2.79 -0.27 12.30
CA ARG A 311 -2.28 -0.54 13.65
C ARG A 311 -1.86 -2.00 13.82
N GLN A 312 -2.63 -2.93 13.28
CA GLN A 312 -2.32 -4.36 13.31
C GLN A 312 -1.07 -4.68 12.46
N GLU A 313 -0.99 -4.13 11.25
CA GLU A 313 0.16 -4.29 10.35
C GLU A 313 1.44 -3.69 10.95
N ARG A 314 1.39 -2.48 11.52
CA ARG A 314 2.54 -1.89 12.23
C ARG A 314 3.00 -2.73 13.41
N LYS A 315 2.06 -3.34 14.14
CA LYS A 315 2.38 -4.29 15.22
C LYS A 315 3.05 -5.54 14.65
N GLN A 316 2.54 -6.10 13.56
CA GLN A 316 3.13 -7.28 12.90
C GLN A 316 4.50 -7.00 12.29
N GLN A 317 4.69 -5.85 11.63
CA GLN A 317 5.97 -5.41 11.07
C GLN A 317 7.00 -5.17 12.17
N ARG A 318 6.62 -4.55 13.30
CA ARG A 318 7.50 -4.47 14.49
C ARG A 318 7.90 -5.86 15.02
N MET A 319 7.00 -6.85 14.95
CA MET A 319 7.33 -8.23 15.33
C MET A 319 8.19 -8.97 14.29
N ARG A 320 8.11 -8.60 13.00
CA ARG A 320 8.87 -9.21 11.88
C ARG A 320 10.24 -8.58 11.64
N ALA A 321 10.41 -7.29 11.93
CA ALA A 321 11.69 -6.55 11.81
C ALA A 321 12.73 -6.91 12.89
N ILE A 322 12.42 -7.88 13.75
CA ILE A 322 13.35 -8.50 14.69
C ILE A 322 14.08 -9.61 13.91
N GLU A 323 15.36 -9.42 13.57
CA GLU A 323 16.13 -10.39 12.79
C GLU A 323 16.18 -11.80 13.44
N PRO A 324 16.01 -12.89 12.67
CA PRO A 324 16.08 -14.27 13.17
C PRO A 324 17.46 -14.67 13.74
N SER A 325 18.53 -13.97 13.35
CA SER A 325 19.92 -14.19 13.76
C SER A 325 20.28 -13.64 15.15
N LYS A 326 19.37 -12.92 15.81
CA LYS A 326 19.45 -12.63 17.26
C LYS A 326 18.46 -13.46 18.09
N ARG A 327 17.77 -14.42 17.46
CA ARG A 327 16.67 -15.14 18.11
C ARG A 327 17.16 -16.25 19.05
N ILE A 328 18.42 -16.66 18.97
CA ILE A 328 19.12 -17.50 19.96
C ILE A 328 20.63 -17.21 19.80
N GLU A 329 21.27 -16.44 20.69
CA GLU A 329 22.70 -16.65 21.08
C GLU A 329 23.34 -15.59 22.00
N GLN A 330 22.63 -14.59 22.52
CA GLN A 330 23.12 -13.93 23.74
C GLN A 330 21.97 -13.78 24.73
N PRO A 331 22.06 -14.37 25.94
CA PRO A 331 21.20 -13.91 27.03
C PRO A 331 21.35 -12.40 27.12
N LEU A 332 20.25 -11.68 27.41
CA LEU A 332 20.35 -10.29 27.85
C LEU A 332 21.54 -10.23 28.82
N ARG A 333 22.51 -9.31 28.59
CA ARG A 333 23.62 -9.13 29.52
C ARG A 333 23.03 -9.19 30.91
N GLU A 334 23.53 -10.09 31.77
CA GLU A 334 23.14 -10.12 33.18
C GLU A 334 23.07 -8.67 33.62
N PRO A 335 21.90 -8.22 34.14
CA PRO A 335 21.83 -6.91 34.76
C PRO A 335 23.06 -6.81 35.66
N SER A 336 23.83 -5.73 35.51
CA SER A 336 24.93 -5.46 36.43
C SER A 336 24.43 -5.78 37.83
N LYS A 337 25.15 -6.60 38.61
CA LYS A 337 24.79 -6.95 40.00
C LYS A 337 24.77 -5.69 40.86
N THR A 338 23.80 -4.81 40.61
CA THR A 338 23.41 -3.71 41.46
C THR A 338 22.60 -4.29 42.60
N GLN A 339 22.74 -3.68 43.77
CA GLN A 339 22.16 -4.16 45.03
C GLN A 339 20.68 -4.60 44.85
N PRO A 340 20.29 -5.75 45.42
CA PRO A 340 18.94 -6.29 45.27
C PRO A 340 17.87 -5.24 45.63
N VAL A 341 16.87 -5.06 44.76
CA VAL A 341 15.88 -3.98 44.91
C VAL A 341 14.76 -4.42 45.86
N GLU A 342 14.32 -3.55 46.77
CA GLU A 342 13.15 -3.80 47.59
C GLU A 342 11.86 -3.66 46.76
N ILE A 343 11.02 -4.69 46.77
CA ILE A 343 9.81 -4.76 45.94
C ILE A 343 8.61 -5.28 46.72
N ASN A 344 7.41 -4.97 46.23
CA ASN A 344 6.20 -5.62 46.74
C ASN A 344 6.05 -7.01 46.12
N LEU A 345 6.39 -8.07 46.87
CA LEU A 345 6.37 -9.45 46.39
C LEU A 345 4.99 -9.92 45.87
N THR A 346 3.90 -9.32 46.31
CA THR A 346 2.56 -9.70 45.83
C THR A 346 2.23 -9.04 44.49
N LYS A 347 2.70 -7.83 44.25
CA LYS A 347 2.36 -7.03 43.05
C LYS A 347 3.41 -7.11 41.95
N ASP A 348 4.67 -7.26 42.32
CA ASP A 348 5.80 -7.00 41.41
C ASP A 348 6.67 -8.23 41.15
N LEU A 349 6.59 -9.29 41.98
CA LEU A 349 7.44 -10.48 41.84
C LEU A 349 7.38 -11.12 40.46
N TRP A 350 6.21 -11.12 39.81
CA TRP A 350 6.06 -11.69 38.46
C TRP A 350 6.88 -10.94 37.40
N LYS A 351 7.16 -9.65 37.60
CA LYS A 351 7.98 -8.83 36.69
C LYS A 351 9.43 -9.28 36.73
N TYR A 352 9.94 -9.50 37.94
CA TYR A 352 11.30 -10.02 38.18
C TYR A 352 11.42 -11.48 37.78
N ALA A 353 10.34 -12.27 37.92
CA ALA A 353 10.30 -13.62 37.38
C ALA A 353 10.46 -13.63 35.85
N LEU A 354 9.82 -12.70 35.13
CA LEU A 354 10.02 -12.54 33.69
C LEU A 354 11.44 -12.10 33.35
N LEU A 355 12.03 -11.18 34.12
CA LEU A 355 13.43 -10.76 33.95
C LEU A 355 14.41 -11.95 34.10
N VAL A 356 14.22 -12.78 35.13
CA VAL A 356 15.03 -13.99 35.33
C VAL A 356 14.83 -14.98 34.19
N MET A 357 13.59 -15.17 33.72
CA MET A 357 13.33 -16.05 32.56
C MET A 357 13.96 -15.52 31.28
N SER A 358 14.01 -14.19 31.07
CA SER A 358 14.51 -13.61 29.83
C SER A 358 16.03 -13.73 29.66
N VAL A 359 16.76 -13.98 30.75
CA VAL A 359 18.21 -14.26 30.72
C VAL A 359 18.52 -15.76 30.65
N GLN A 360 17.52 -16.65 30.77
CA GLN A 360 17.76 -18.09 30.65
C GLN A 360 17.89 -18.55 29.20
N PRO A 361 18.70 -19.59 28.92
CA PRO A 361 18.68 -20.29 27.63
C PRO A 361 17.25 -20.74 27.29
N ASN A 362 16.80 -20.41 26.08
CA ASN A 362 15.45 -20.71 25.56
C ASN A 362 14.27 -20.07 26.32
N GLY A 363 14.54 -19.14 27.26
CA GLY A 363 13.51 -18.46 28.04
C GLY A 363 12.76 -19.35 29.03
N GLU A 364 13.34 -20.49 29.41
CA GLU A 364 12.70 -21.49 30.28
C GLU A 364 13.46 -21.65 31.60
N ILE A 365 12.72 -21.73 32.71
CA ILE A 365 13.31 -21.95 34.05
C ILE A 365 12.44 -22.88 34.88
N THR A 366 13.09 -23.75 35.66
CA THR A 366 12.40 -24.57 36.64
C THR A 366 11.91 -23.72 37.80
N THR A 367 10.88 -24.19 38.52
CA THR A 367 10.37 -23.45 39.69
C THR A 367 11.42 -23.33 40.78
N SER A 368 12.24 -24.37 40.99
CA SER A 368 13.37 -24.34 41.93
C SER A 368 14.47 -23.37 41.48
N GLY A 369 14.82 -23.39 40.19
CA GLY A 369 15.81 -22.46 39.64
C GLY A 369 15.37 -21.00 39.76
N LEU A 370 14.06 -20.73 39.64
CA LEU A 370 13.52 -19.39 39.85
C LEU A 370 13.61 -18.94 41.32
N ILE A 371 13.41 -19.86 42.28
CA ILE A 371 13.58 -19.58 43.71
C ILE A 371 15.04 -19.25 44.02
N GLU A 372 15.99 -19.94 43.39
CA GLU A 372 17.43 -19.73 43.60
C GLU A 372 17.93 -18.43 42.95
N ALA A 373 17.39 -18.06 41.78
CA ALA A 373 17.87 -16.91 41.01
C ALA A 373 17.27 -15.56 41.44
N LEU A 374 16.02 -15.52 41.91
CA LEU A 374 15.35 -14.27 42.27
C LEU A 374 16.07 -13.44 43.36
N PRO A 375 16.65 -14.03 44.43
CA PRO A 375 17.36 -13.29 45.47
C PRO A 375 18.53 -12.43 44.96
N ASP A 376 19.09 -12.73 43.79
CA ASP A 376 20.14 -11.89 43.17
C ASP A 376 19.58 -10.55 42.65
N TYR A 377 18.26 -10.43 42.47
CA TYR A 377 17.59 -9.27 41.88
C TYR A 377 16.71 -8.51 42.88
N ILE A 378 16.21 -9.18 43.93
CA ILE A 378 15.26 -8.62 44.88
C ILE A 378 15.71 -8.81 46.33
N SER A 379 15.53 -7.78 47.15
CA SER A 379 15.80 -7.85 48.58
C SER A 379 14.70 -8.66 49.29
N LEU A 380 15.11 -9.62 50.13
CA LEU A 380 14.22 -10.43 50.95
C LEU A 380 14.45 -10.10 52.44
N SER A 381 13.37 -9.89 53.18
CA SER A 381 13.42 -9.74 54.65
C SER A 381 13.64 -11.09 55.34
N GLU A 382 14.04 -11.06 56.61
CA GLU A 382 14.19 -12.27 57.44
C GLU A 382 12.87 -13.08 57.53
N ASP A 383 11.72 -12.41 57.49
CA ASP A 383 10.42 -13.10 57.47
C ASP A 383 10.22 -13.94 56.20
N HIS A 384 10.64 -13.43 55.03
CA HIS A 384 10.53 -14.19 53.78
C HIS A 384 11.43 -15.43 53.76
N LEU A 385 12.57 -15.36 54.46
CA LEU A 385 13.54 -16.46 54.60
C LEU A 385 13.16 -17.45 55.71
N SER A 386 12.22 -17.09 56.58
CA SER A 386 11.76 -17.96 57.67
C SER A 386 11.16 -19.28 57.14
N VAL A 387 11.43 -20.35 57.88
CA VAL A 387 10.93 -21.69 57.57
C VAL A 387 9.42 -21.71 57.74
N ASN A 388 8.71 -22.22 56.73
CA ASN A 388 7.29 -22.48 56.81
C ASN A 388 7.07 -23.78 57.61
N GLU A 389 6.49 -23.68 58.81
CA GLU A 389 6.29 -24.83 59.72
C GLU A 389 5.47 -25.98 59.09
N SER A 390 4.68 -25.70 58.05
CA SER A 390 3.79 -26.67 57.39
C SER A 390 4.44 -27.45 56.23
N ARG A 391 5.57 -26.98 55.69
CA ARG A 391 6.27 -27.59 54.54
C ARG A 391 7.74 -27.20 54.70
N LYS A 392 8.66 -28.15 54.87
CA LYS A 392 10.12 -27.95 55.09
C LYS A 392 10.81 -27.06 54.02
N ASP A 393 10.42 -25.80 53.90
CA ASP A 393 10.76 -24.84 52.85
C ASP A 393 10.42 -23.41 53.31
N SER A 394 10.96 -22.38 52.67
CA SER A 394 10.79 -20.98 53.07
C SER A 394 9.43 -20.40 52.67
N LYS A 395 9.00 -19.32 53.35
CA LYS A 395 7.83 -18.53 52.92
C LYS A 395 8.01 -18.01 51.49
N PHE A 396 9.21 -17.56 51.13
CA PHE A 396 9.54 -17.08 49.79
C PHE A 396 9.31 -18.14 48.71
N SER A 397 9.78 -19.37 48.93
CA SER A 397 9.58 -20.49 48.00
C SER A 397 8.10 -20.75 47.71
N GLN A 398 7.23 -20.57 48.72
CA GLN A 398 5.79 -20.72 48.55
C GLN A 398 5.18 -19.58 47.71
N ILE A 399 5.66 -18.34 47.88
CA ILE A 399 5.23 -17.18 47.08
C ILE A 399 5.59 -17.41 45.60
N VAL A 400 6.81 -17.87 45.30
CA VAL A 400 7.24 -18.15 43.93
C VAL A 400 6.40 -19.28 43.31
N ARG A 401 6.10 -20.35 44.06
CA ARG A 401 5.20 -21.41 43.57
C ARG A 401 3.78 -20.92 43.28
N ASN A 402 3.28 -19.97 44.07
CA ASN A 402 1.94 -19.40 43.89
C ASN A 402 1.78 -18.63 42.58
N LEU A 403 2.87 -18.18 41.94
CA LEU A 403 2.83 -17.60 40.59
C LEU A 403 2.16 -18.53 39.58
N LYS A 404 2.30 -19.85 39.76
CA LYS A 404 1.67 -20.88 38.92
C LYS A 404 0.26 -21.28 39.39
N SER A 405 0.01 -21.21 40.70
CA SER A 405 -1.21 -21.70 41.35
C SER A 405 -2.50 -20.93 41.02
N HIS A 406 -2.41 -19.80 40.32
CA HIS A 406 -3.57 -19.00 39.89
C HIS A 406 -3.54 -18.63 38.39
N LYS A 407 -2.97 -19.50 37.55
CA LYS A 407 -2.85 -19.28 36.09
C LYS A 407 -4.17 -19.03 35.35
N SER A 408 -5.32 -19.31 35.95
CA SER A 408 -6.66 -19.03 35.40
C SER A 408 -7.22 -17.66 35.80
N SER A 409 -6.58 -16.94 36.74
CA SER A 409 -7.01 -15.60 37.14
C SER A 409 -6.66 -14.57 36.07
N LYS A 410 -7.59 -13.66 35.75
CA LYS A 410 -7.37 -12.57 34.78
C LYS A 410 -6.21 -11.64 35.15
N SER A 411 -5.86 -11.56 36.44
CA SER A 411 -4.73 -10.78 36.95
C SER A 411 -3.38 -11.50 36.87
N ASN A 412 -3.36 -12.80 36.58
CA ASN A 412 -2.13 -13.58 36.54
C ASN A 412 -1.37 -13.36 35.22
N PHE A 413 -0.05 -13.17 35.31
CA PHE A 413 0.81 -12.92 34.14
C PHE A 413 0.80 -14.06 33.11
N ILE A 414 0.54 -15.31 33.52
CA ILE A 414 0.34 -16.44 32.61
C ILE A 414 -0.98 -16.29 31.84
N HIS A 415 -2.08 -15.96 32.52
CA HIS A 415 -3.37 -15.71 31.87
C HIS A 415 -3.30 -14.50 30.93
N GLN A 416 -2.54 -13.48 31.30
CA GLN A 416 -2.29 -12.31 30.47
C GLN A 416 -1.36 -12.62 29.30
N GLY A 417 -0.81 -13.84 29.21
CA GLY A 417 0.01 -14.31 28.10
C GLY A 417 1.43 -13.76 28.12
N TYR A 418 1.97 -13.35 29.27
CA TYR A 418 3.37 -12.96 29.40
C TYR A 418 4.29 -14.18 29.56
N ALA A 419 3.81 -15.25 30.20
CA ALA A 419 4.53 -16.51 30.34
C ALA A 419 3.59 -17.71 30.13
N GLU A 420 4.19 -18.87 29.90
CA GLU A 420 3.53 -20.17 29.79
C GLU A 420 3.97 -21.09 30.92
N SER A 421 3.04 -21.93 31.38
CA SER A 421 3.32 -22.97 32.37
C SER A 421 3.81 -24.23 31.65
N VAL A 422 5.10 -24.52 31.74
CA VAL A 422 5.73 -25.76 31.23
C VAL A 422 5.87 -26.81 32.34
N LYS A 423 6.31 -28.02 31.98
CA LYS A 423 6.51 -29.12 32.94
C LYS A 423 7.60 -28.72 33.96
N GLY A 424 7.24 -28.62 35.24
CA GLY A 424 8.20 -28.27 36.31
C GLY A 424 8.61 -26.78 36.41
N GLY A 425 8.17 -25.93 35.47
CA GLY A 425 8.68 -24.56 35.39
C GLY A 425 7.79 -23.57 34.67
N PHE A 426 8.43 -22.54 34.14
CA PHE A 426 7.86 -21.43 33.40
C PHE A 426 8.66 -21.17 32.12
N LYS A 427 7.98 -20.73 31.07
CA LYS A 427 8.60 -20.27 29.83
C LYS A 427 8.09 -18.88 29.48
N ILE A 428 8.99 -17.93 29.28
CA ILE A 428 8.60 -16.58 28.88
C ILE A 428 8.12 -16.57 27.40
N THR A 429 7.06 -15.83 27.12
CA THR A 429 6.53 -15.67 25.76
C THR A 429 7.12 -14.44 25.08
N ALA A 430 6.89 -14.28 23.78
CA ALA A 430 7.25 -13.05 23.06
C ALA A 430 6.66 -11.78 23.72
N LYS A 431 5.42 -11.86 24.23
CA LYS A 431 4.76 -10.75 24.95
C LYS A 431 5.45 -10.46 26.30
N GLY A 432 5.94 -11.51 26.98
CA GLY A 432 6.75 -11.37 28.19
C GLY A 432 8.08 -10.68 27.94
N PHE A 433 8.78 -11.07 26.89
CA PHE A 433 10.04 -10.42 26.48
C PHE A 433 9.83 -8.93 26.17
N GLU A 434 8.76 -8.58 25.44
CA GLU A 434 8.41 -7.18 25.16
C GLU A 434 8.12 -6.39 26.45
N PHE A 435 7.48 -7.02 27.44
CA PHE A 435 7.26 -6.40 28.75
C PHE A 435 8.58 -6.12 29.48
N VAL A 436 9.47 -7.12 29.56
CA VAL A 436 10.78 -6.96 30.22
C VAL A 436 11.59 -5.86 29.57
N TRP A 437 11.65 -5.86 28.23
CA TRP A 437 12.37 -4.83 27.47
C TRP A 437 11.84 -3.44 27.77
N ASN A 438 10.53 -3.22 27.81
CA ASN A 438 10.00 -1.87 28.06
C ASN A 438 10.07 -1.46 29.54
N TYR A 439 10.04 -2.41 30.47
CA TYR A 439 9.97 -2.11 31.91
C TYR A 439 11.36 -1.94 32.55
N PHE A 440 12.39 -2.60 32.01
CA PHE A 440 13.75 -2.63 32.57
C PHE A 440 14.83 -2.05 31.61
N ALA A 441 14.44 -1.35 30.54
CA ALA A 441 15.40 -0.75 29.59
C ALA A 441 15.95 0.62 30.01
N ASP A 442 15.45 1.19 31.11
CA ASP A 442 16.04 2.32 31.81
C ASP A 442 16.87 1.81 33.00
#